data_AF-A0A0N5ALC3-F1
#
_entry.id   AF-A0A0N5ALC3-F1
#
_cell.length_a   1.000
_cell.length_b   1.000
_cell.length_c   1.000
_cell.angle_alpha   90.00
_cell.angle_beta   90.00
_cell.angle_gamma   90.00
#
_symmetry.space_group_name_H-M   'P 1'
#
loop_
_entity.id
_entity.type
_entity.pdbx_description
1 polymer ?
#
loop_
_entity_poly.entity_id
_entity_poly.type
_entity_poly.pdbx_seq_one_letter_code
_entity_poly.pdbx_strand_id
1 'polypeptide(L)'
;MPSAEKVKMECKESDKSSKNEKALTTNGNTDQHKDLTQRIKDQVEFYLGDINLPRDSFFQEQIVKDDGWMALEVLLKCNRIMKLTQDLQQIAKALESSSLIQLSEDRTKFRRNPEIPLPENSLEYWKSLKKQTVYIKGFPLETKLEEIEDFVRGHGNIINILMRRERNGTRQFKGSVLITFKTPEEAEAFVKNDVTKFGENDLVKMMQNDYWSNKQNEIKQKKAASREAKAAQKKKEAEEQTKASFLPIFSKGLILLVENLPKDNVSVNKLKDFFRKYGNVAYCVWEQNSSQAQLRFVGEENSADKAWKAAVAGGQDGKVIYEGNEVTAKVLEGEAEEAYWNDFSKQMEESMKKKKNNSRNKKRRGRAPFRKDENDNNANDEAENSAEPATKKPHIEPSMQQNNSAAEVGKED
;
A
#
# COMPACT_ATOMS: atom_id res chain seq x y z
N MET A 1 -40.09 -8.49 -26.50
CA MET A 1 -39.90 -8.01 -27.89
C MET A 1 -40.26 -6.53 -27.90
N PRO A 2 -39.50 -5.64 -28.57
CA PRO A 2 -38.47 -5.87 -29.60
C PRO A 2 -37.09 -5.36 -29.11
N SER A 3 -35.96 -5.33 -29.82
CA SER A 3 -35.39 -6.03 -30.99
C SER A 3 -33.88 -5.72 -30.96
N ALA A 4 -33.08 -6.66 -31.43
CA ALA A 4 -31.63 -6.55 -31.55
C ALA A 4 -31.19 -5.52 -32.60
N GLU A 5 -30.02 -4.90 -32.39
CA GLU A 5 -29.23 -4.31 -33.47
C GLU A 5 -27.75 -4.65 -33.30
N LYS A 6 -27.21 -5.23 -34.37
CA LYS A 6 -25.84 -5.74 -34.54
C LYS A 6 -24.87 -4.59 -34.76
N VAL A 7 -23.69 -4.64 -34.14
CA VAL A 7 -22.53 -3.88 -34.63
C VAL A 7 -21.41 -4.86 -34.97
N LYS A 8 -21.22 -5.04 -36.28
CA LYS A 8 -20.04 -5.64 -36.91
C LYS A 8 -18.80 -4.81 -36.55
N MET A 9 -17.71 -5.47 -36.19
CA MET A 9 -16.37 -4.87 -36.24
C MET A 9 -15.54 -5.68 -37.23
N GLU A 10 -15.37 -5.10 -38.43
CA GLU A 10 -14.39 -5.50 -39.43
C GLU A 10 -12.99 -5.04 -39.01
N CYS A 11 -12.00 -5.91 -39.17
CA CYS A 11 -10.59 -5.51 -39.23
C CYS A 11 -10.16 -5.50 -40.71
N LYS A 12 -9.91 -4.30 -41.23
CA LYS A 12 -9.07 -4.09 -42.42
C LYS A 12 -7.64 -3.89 -41.92
N GLU A 13 -6.68 -4.61 -42.49
CA GLU A 13 -5.56 -3.96 -43.19
C GLU A 13 -4.86 -4.94 -44.13
N SER A 14 -4.44 -4.38 -45.24
CA SER A 14 -3.92 -4.98 -46.47
C SER A 14 -2.42 -5.28 -46.40
N ASP A 15 -1.95 -6.33 -47.07
CA ASP A 15 -0.76 -6.17 -47.90
C ASP A 15 -0.65 -7.20 -49.05
N LYS A 16 -0.15 -6.70 -50.18
CA LYS A 16 -0.14 -7.30 -51.52
C LYS A 16 0.94 -8.36 -51.70
N SER A 17 0.65 -9.27 -52.63
CA SER A 17 1.46 -10.36 -53.15
C SER A 17 2.81 -9.94 -53.75
N SER A 18 3.79 -10.84 -53.66
CA SER A 18 4.71 -11.12 -54.78
C SER A 18 5.04 -12.60 -54.84
N LYS A 19 4.64 -13.23 -55.96
CA LYS A 19 4.96 -14.60 -56.36
C LYS A 19 6.47 -14.79 -56.53
N ASN A 20 6.97 -15.96 -56.15
CA ASN A 20 7.97 -16.64 -56.97
C ASN A 20 7.88 -18.16 -56.75
N GLU A 21 7.30 -18.86 -57.74
CA GLU A 21 7.43 -20.30 -57.89
C GLU A 21 8.85 -20.62 -58.36
N LYS A 22 9.52 -21.56 -57.70
CA LYS A 22 10.43 -22.50 -58.37
C LYS A 22 10.52 -23.80 -57.58
N ALA A 23 10.40 -24.89 -58.32
CA ALA A 23 10.05 -26.21 -57.88
C ALA A 23 11.25 -27.06 -57.38
N LEU A 24 10.89 -27.94 -56.44
CA LEU A 24 11.33 -29.33 -56.27
C LEU A 24 12.74 -29.64 -55.74
N THR A 25 12.81 -30.02 -54.46
CA THR A 25 13.58 -31.20 -54.00
C THR A 25 12.79 -31.98 -52.94
N THR A 26 12.49 -33.24 -53.27
CA THR A 26 11.54 -34.15 -52.64
C THR A 26 12.13 -34.97 -51.48
N ASN A 27 12.58 -34.30 -50.40
CA ASN A 27 12.90 -34.98 -49.13
C ASN A 27 12.47 -34.20 -47.86
N GLY A 28 11.83 -33.02 -47.99
CA GLY A 28 11.46 -32.15 -46.86
C GLY A 28 10.01 -32.25 -46.38
N ASN A 29 9.13 -33.00 -47.06
CA ASN A 29 7.69 -32.91 -46.81
C ASN A 29 7.23 -33.69 -45.56
N THR A 30 7.92 -34.78 -45.21
CA THR A 30 7.56 -35.65 -44.08
C THR A 30 7.88 -35.04 -42.73
N ASP A 31 8.99 -34.31 -42.62
CA ASP A 31 9.42 -33.68 -41.36
C ASP A 31 8.64 -32.40 -41.06
N GLN A 32 8.32 -31.61 -42.09
CA GLN A 32 7.43 -30.45 -41.96
C GLN A 32 6.01 -30.87 -41.54
N HIS A 33 5.51 -31.99 -42.08
CA HIS A 33 4.21 -32.51 -41.70
C HIS A 33 4.20 -33.07 -40.26
N LYS A 34 5.31 -33.67 -39.80
CA LYS A 34 5.47 -34.12 -38.40
C LYS A 34 5.52 -32.94 -37.43
N ASP A 35 6.28 -31.89 -37.75
CA ASP A 35 6.36 -30.68 -36.92
C ASP A 35 4.99 -29.99 -36.82
N LEU A 36 4.26 -29.86 -37.93
CA LEU A 36 2.91 -29.28 -37.92
C LEU A 36 1.92 -30.12 -37.07
N THR A 37 1.97 -31.44 -37.20
CA THR A 37 1.13 -32.37 -36.43
C THR A 37 1.40 -32.23 -34.93
N GLN A 38 2.67 -32.12 -34.54
CA GLN A 38 3.07 -31.94 -33.15
C GLN A 38 2.62 -30.58 -32.61
N ARG A 39 2.77 -29.49 -33.37
CA ARG A 39 2.30 -28.15 -32.97
C ARG A 39 0.78 -28.11 -32.76
N ILE A 40 0.01 -28.79 -33.61
CA ILE A 40 -1.45 -28.90 -33.44
C ILE A 40 -1.76 -29.65 -32.15
N LYS A 41 -1.11 -30.80 -31.93
CA LYS A 41 -1.26 -31.61 -30.71
C LYS A 41 -0.95 -30.79 -29.46
N ASP A 42 0.24 -30.20 -29.38
CA ASP A 42 0.69 -29.41 -28.23
C ASP A 42 -0.29 -28.26 -27.93
N GLN A 43 -0.82 -27.63 -28.98
CA GLN A 43 -1.75 -26.52 -28.84
C GLN A 43 -3.11 -26.94 -28.30
N VAL A 44 -3.65 -28.09 -28.72
CA VAL A 44 -4.92 -28.62 -28.19
C VAL A 44 -4.75 -29.17 -26.78
N GLU A 45 -3.65 -29.89 -26.53
CA GLU A 45 -3.28 -30.36 -25.19
C GLU A 45 -3.11 -29.19 -24.22
N PHE A 46 -2.56 -28.06 -24.67
CA PHE A 46 -2.49 -26.84 -23.87
C PHE A 46 -3.88 -26.29 -23.52
N TYR A 47 -4.80 -26.21 -24.48
CA TYR A 47 -6.15 -25.66 -24.22
C TYR A 47 -6.93 -26.46 -23.19
N LEU A 48 -6.86 -27.79 -23.29
CA LEU A 48 -7.49 -28.73 -22.38
C LEU A 48 -6.58 -29.17 -21.23
N GLY A 49 -5.42 -28.53 -21.07
CA GLY A 49 -4.44 -28.83 -20.05
C GLY A 49 -4.83 -28.27 -18.68
N ASP A 50 -4.12 -28.73 -17.65
CA ASP A 50 -4.45 -28.47 -16.24
C ASP A 50 -4.37 -27.00 -15.83
N ILE A 51 -3.54 -26.22 -16.52
CA ILE A 51 -3.33 -24.80 -16.21
C ILE A 51 -4.37 -23.91 -16.90
N ASN A 52 -4.75 -24.24 -18.14
CA ASN A 52 -5.65 -23.40 -18.95
C ASN A 52 -7.12 -23.72 -18.66
N LEU A 53 -7.49 -25.01 -18.66
CA LEU A 53 -8.88 -25.43 -18.61
C LEU A 53 -9.66 -24.91 -17.38
N PRO A 54 -9.10 -24.83 -16.17
CA PRO A 54 -9.79 -24.24 -15.01
C PRO A 54 -10.05 -22.73 -15.11
N ARG A 55 -9.40 -22.03 -16.05
CA ARG A 55 -9.51 -20.56 -16.23
C ARG A 55 -10.26 -20.17 -17.51
N ASP A 56 -10.36 -21.09 -18.46
CA ASP A 56 -10.94 -20.84 -19.77
C ASP A 56 -12.45 -21.09 -19.77
N SER A 57 -13.22 -20.00 -19.65
CA SER A 57 -14.69 -20.08 -19.62
C SER A 57 -15.27 -20.64 -20.92
N PHE A 58 -14.61 -20.42 -22.07
CA PHE A 58 -15.12 -20.90 -23.35
C PHE A 58 -15.12 -22.43 -23.40
N PHE A 59 -14.00 -23.08 -23.07
CA PHE A 59 -13.94 -24.54 -23.06
C PHE A 59 -14.78 -25.16 -21.94
N GLN A 60 -14.84 -24.52 -20.77
CA GLN A 60 -15.74 -24.95 -19.68
C GLN A 60 -17.21 -24.98 -20.14
N GLU A 61 -17.66 -23.93 -20.82
CA GLU A 61 -19.02 -23.86 -21.35
C GLU A 61 -19.28 -24.90 -22.44
N GLN A 62 -18.29 -25.26 -23.27
CA GLN A 62 -18.48 -26.30 -24.28
C GLN A 62 -18.55 -27.71 -23.67
N ILE A 63 -17.71 -28.01 -22.67
CA ILE A 63 -17.66 -29.31 -21.99
C ILE A 63 -18.99 -29.63 -21.30
N VAL A 64 -19.64 -28.64 -20.69
CA VAL A 64 -20.92 -28.83 -19.97
C VAL A 64 -22.08 -29.17 -20.91
N LYS A 65 -22.01 -28.85 -22.20
CA LYS A 65 -23.14 -29.00 -23.14
C LYS A 65 -23.39 -30.43 -23.59
N ASP A 66 -22.36 -31.25 -23.73
CA ASP A 66 -22.44 -32.56 -24.38
C ASP A 66 -21.52 -33.59 -23.69
N ASP A 67 -21.65 -33.72 -22.36
CA ASP A 67 -20.91 -34.70 -21.54
C ASP A 67 -19.39 -34.73 -21.82
N GLY A 68 -18.81 -33.54 -21.97
CA GLY A 68 -17.41 -33.32 -22.28
C GLY A 68 -17.01 -33.43 -23.75
N TRP A 69 -17.88 -33.91 -24.64
CA TRP A 69 -17.63 -33.94 -26.08
C TRP A 69 -17.76 -32.56 -26.72
N MET A 70 -16.81 -32.23 -27.59
CA MET A 70 -16.80 -30.98 -28.35
C MET A 70 -16.57 -31.28 -29.83
N ALA A 71 -17.33 -30.64 -30.71
CA ALA A 71 -17.09 -30.76 -32.16
C ALA A 71 -15.71 -30.20 -32.53
N LEU A 72 -14.99 -30.84 -33.46
CA LEU A 72 -13.69 -30.34 -33.92
C LEU A 72 -13.77 -28.93 -34.52
N GLU A 73 -14.94 -28.52 -35.04
CA GLU A 73 -15.23 -27.16 -35.49
C GLU A 73 -15.03 -26.10 -34.39
N VAL A 74 -15.15 -26.48 -33.11
CA VAL A 74 -14.87 -25.59 -31.97
C VAL A 74 -13.41 -25.12 -32.00
N LEU A 75 -12.47 -26.00 -32.38
CA LEU A 75 -11.04 -25.65 -32.48
C LEU A 75 -10.76 -24.65 -33.60
N LEU A 76 -11.59 -24.62 -34.65
CA LEU A 76 -11.53 -23.61 -35.70
C LEU A 76 -11.95 -22.23 -35.23
N LYS A 77 -12.55 -22.08 -34.03
CA LYS A 77 -12.78 -20.76 -33.42
C LYS A 77 -11.55 -20.24 -32.69
N CYS A 78 -10.55 -21.10 -32.44
CA CYS A 78 -9.33 -20.75 -31.72
C CYS A 78 -8.28 -20.20 -32.69
N ASN A 79 -7.91 -18.93 -32.50
CA ASN A 79 -6.98 -18.21 -33.40
C ASN A 79 -5.63 -18.91 -33.62
N ARG A 80 -5.06 -19.61 -32.62
CA ARG A 80 -3.77 -20.29 -32.80
C ARG A 80 -3.89 -21.54 -33.67
N ILE A 81 -4.99 -22.29 -33.57
CA ILE A 81 -5.22 -23.47 -34.43
C ILE A 81 -5.54 -23.02 -35.85
N MET A 82 -6.38 -21.99 -36.03
CA MET A 82 -6.70 -21.43 -37.35
C MET A 82 -5.46 -20.99 -38.15
N LYS A 83 -4.40 -20.56 -37.47
CA LYS A 83 -3.12 -20.19 -38.11
C LYS A 83 -2.31 -21.40 -38.57
N LEU A 84 -2.50 -22.55 -37.94
CA LEU A 84 -1.77 -23.78 -38.25
C LEU A 84 -2.50 -24.59 -39.34
N THR A 85 -3.81 -24.77 -39.21
CA THR A 85 -4.62 -25.52 -40.18
C THR A 85 -6.10 -25.14 -40.10
N GLN A 86 -6.82 -25.39 -41.18
CA GLN A 86 -8.28 -25.31 -41.26
C GLN A 86 -8.90 -26.69 -41.58
N ASP A 87 -8.07 -27.71 -41.81
CA ASP A 87 -8.53 -29.05 -42.16
C ASP A 87 -8.82 -29.88 -40.91
N LEU A 88 -10.08 -30.27 -40.75
CA LEU A 88 -10.55 -31.10 -39.65
C LEU A 88 -9.91 -32.49 -39.65
N GLN A 89 -9.61 -33.05 -40.83
CA GLN A 89 -8.99 -34.38 -40.92
C GLN A 89 -7.55 -34.35 -40.40
N GLN A 90 -6.83 -33.27 -40.69
CA GLN A 90 -5.47 -33.07 -40.19
C GLN A 90 -5.45 -32.89 -38.67
N ILE A 91 -6.42 -32.16 -38.12
CA ILE A 91 -6.57 -32.00 -36.67
C ILE A 91 -6.88 -33.36 -36.02
N ALA A 92 -7.84 -34.12 -36.55
CA ALA A 92 -8.19 -35.44 -36.04
C ALA A 92 -6.97 -36.37 -36.03
N LYS A 93 -6.23 -36.44 -37.14
CA LYS A 93 -5.02 -37.26 -37.25
C LYS A 93 -3.93 -36.86 -36.25
N ALA A 94 -3.78 -35.57 -35.97
CA ALA A 94 -2.82 -35.10 -34.95
C ALA A 94 -3.21 -35.56 -33.54
N LEU A 95 -4.51 -35.48 -33.24
CA LEU A 95 -5.06 -35.82 -31.93
C LEU A 95 -5.08 -37.32 -31.63
N GLU A 96 -5.07 -38.20 -32.64
CA GLU A 96 -4.98 -39.65 -32.44
C GLU A 96 -3.75 -40.07 -31.62
N SER A 97 -2.66 -39.31 -31.71
CA SER A 97 -1.42 -39.58 -30.98
C SER A 97 -1.37 -38.97 -29.58
N SER A 98 -2.42 -38.27 -29.14
CA SER A 98 -2.50 -37.63 -27.83
C SER A 98 -2.89 -38.62 -26.75
N SER A 99 -2.26 -38.52 -25.58
CA SER A 99 -2.67 -39.28 -24.39
C SER A 99 -3.75 -38.56 -23.59
N LEU A 100 -3.82 -37.23 -23.69
CA LEU A 100 -4.76 -36.39 -22.93
C LEU A 100 -6.13 -36.27 -23.62
N ILE A 101 -6.16 -36.38 -24.95
CA ILE A 101 -7.37 -36.15 -25.76
C ILE A 101 -7.90 -37.47 -26.31
N GLN A 102 -9.21 -37.66 -26.20
CA GLN A 102 -9.93 -38.78 -26.81
C GLN A 102 -10.77 -38.27 -27.99
N LEU A 103 -10.71 -38.98 -29.12
CA LEU A 103 -11.55 -38.75 -30.28
C LEU A 103 -12.78 -39.66 -30.25
N SER A 104 -13.89 -39.18 -30.81
CA SER A 104 -15.08 -39.98 -31.05
C SER A 104 -14.82 -40.99 -32.18
N GLU A 105 -15.58 -42.08 -32.21
CA GLU A 105 -15.48 -43.12 -33.25
C GLU A 105 -15.60 -42.54 -34.67
N ASP A 106 -16.49 -41.56 -34.86
CA ASP A 106 -16.71 -40.87 -36.13
C ASP A 106 -15.64 -39.80 -36.43
N ARG A 107 -14.70 -39.56 -35.52
CA ARG A 107 -13.63 -38.53 -35.61
C ARG A 107 -14.15 -37.10 -35.82
N THR A 108 -15.40 -36.83 -35.45
CA THR A 108 -16.03 -35.50 -35.57
C THR A 108 -15.98 -34.69 -34.27
N LYS A 109 -15.87 -35.38 -33.13
CA LYS A 109 -15.82 -34.80 -31.79
C LYS A 109 -14.56 -35.24 -31.04
N PHE A 110 -14.14 -34.41 -30.09
CA PHE A 110 -13.02 -34.66 -29.19
C PHE A 110 -13.41 -34.31 -27.75
N ARG A 111 -12.78 -34.95 -26.77
CA ARG A 111 -12.91 -34.61 -25.35
C ARG A 111 -11.60 -34.83 -24.62
N ARG A 112 -11.44 -34.24 -23.44
CA ARG A 112 -10.36 -34.61 -22.52
C ARG A 112 -10.64 -36.02 -21.97
N ASN A 113 -9.61 -36.86 -21.91
CA ASN A 113 -9.74 -38.24 -21.43
C ASN A 113 -10.24 -38.25 -19.98
N PRO A 114 -11.39 -38.88 -19.67
CA PRO A 114 -11.93 -38.97 -18.32
C PRO A 114 -11.02 -39.73 -17.34
N GLU A 115 -10.10 -40.58 -17.84
CA GLU A 115 -9.10 -41.28 -17.02
C GLU A 115 -8.01 -40.34 -16.49
N ILE A 116 -7.87 -39.15 -17.08
CA ILE A 116 -6.90 -38.12 -16.68
C ILE A 116 -7.68 -36.89 -16.19
N PRO A 117 -8.31 -36.97 -14.99
CA PRO A 117 -9.08 -35.86 -14.46
C PRO A 117 -8.19 -34.64 -14.22
N LEU A 118 -8.82 -33.48 -14.12
CA LEU A 118 -8.11 -32.29 -13.68
C LEU A 118 -7.57 -32.50 -12.26
N PRO A 119 -6.36 -32.00 -11.95
CA PRO A 119 -5.89 -31.97 -10.59
C PRO A 119 -6.85 -31.15 -9.72
N GLU A 120 -6.97 -31.53 -8.45
CA GLU A 120 -7.79 -30.81 -7.50
C GLU A 120 -7.35 -29.33 -7.45
N ASN A 121 -8.33 -28.41 -7.52
CA ASN A 121 -8.10 -26.98 -7.53
C ASN A 121 -7.75 -26.46 -6.11
N SER A 122 -6.72 -27.05 -5.50
CA SER A 122 -6.27 -26.76 -4.15
C SER A 122 -5.23 -25.64 -4.14
N LEU A 123 -5.13 -24.93 -3.02
CA LEU A 123 -4.09 -23.91 -2.82
C LEU A 123 -2.69 -24.49 -2.94
N GLU A 124 -2.51 -25.76 -2.56
CA GLU A 124 -1.24 -26.47 -2.60
C GLU A 124 -0.78 -26.74 -4.04
N TYR A 125 -1.70 -27.15 -4.92
CA TYR A 125 -1.42 -27.31 -6.36
C TYR A 125 -0.94 -25.99 -6.98
N TRP A 126 -1.60 -24.87 -6.68
CA TRP A 126 -1.14 -23.58 -7.18
C TRP A 126 0.15 -23.10 -6.51
N LYS A 127 0.43 -23.50 -5.25
CA LYS A 127 1.72 -23.25 -4.58
C LYS A 127 2.85 -24.04 -5.26
N SER A 128 2.64 -25.29 -5.64
CA SER A 128 3.65 -26.11 -6.31
C SER A 128 3.96 -25.57 -7.72
N LEU A 129 2.94 -25.18 -8.49
CA LEU A 129 3.13 -24.53 -9.79
C LEU A 129 3.95 -23.23 -9.70
N LYS A 130 3.79 -22.45 -8.63
CA LYS A 130 4.60 -21.24 -8.42
C LYS A 130 6.08 -21.55 -8.19
N LYS A 131 6.40 -22.67 -7.53
CA LYS A 131 7.79 -23.13 -7.35
C LYS A 131 8.41 -23.60 -8.67
N GLN A 132 7.59 -24.09 -9.59
CA GLN A 132 7.99 -24.51 -10.94
C GLN A 132 7.96 -23.37 -11.97
N THR A 133 7.59 -22.15 -11.55
CA THR A 133 7.43 -21.02 -12.46
C THR A 133 8.60 -20.04 -12.32
N VAL A 134 9.23 -19.73 -13.45
CA VAL A 134 10.31 -18.77 -13.56
C VAL A 134 9.80 -17.46 -14.14
N TYR A 135 10.21 -16.35 -13.54
CA TYR A 135 10.03 -15.02 -14.09
C TYR A 135 11.26 -14.61 -14.91
N ILE A 136 11.02 -14.16 -16.14
CA ILE A 136 12.05 -13.66 -17.03
C ILE A 136 11.66 -12.25 -17.48
N LYS A 137 12.58 -11.30 -17.37
CA LYS A 137 12.43 -9.93 -17.85
C LYS A 137 13.61 -9.59 -18.78
N GLY A 138 13.35 -8.84 -19.84
CA GLY A 138 14.38 -8.39 -20.79
C GLY A 138 14.01 -8.63 -22.25
N PHE A 139 12.85 -9.25 -22.51
CA PHE A 139 12.37 -9.40 -23.88
C PHE A 139 12.02 -8.04 -24.49
N PRO A 140 12.37 -7.79 -25.77
CA PRO A 140 11.88 -6.66 -26.53
C PRO A 140 10.35 -6.53 -26.48
N LEU A 141 9.84 -5.30 -26.60
CA LEU A 141 8.39 -5.03 -26.55
C LEU A 141 7.64 -5.63 -27.76
N GLU A 142 8.34 -5.86 -28.87
CA GLU A 142 7.80 -6.41 -30.12
C GLU A 142 7.88 -7.93 -30.22
N THR A 143 8.52 -8.59 -29.25
CA THR A 143 8.72 -10.05 -29.27
C THR A 143 7.40 -10.81 -29.29
N LYS A 144 7.28 -11.73 -30.24
CA LYS A 144 6.10 -12.59 -30.40
C LYS A 144 6.18 -13.81 -29.48
N LEU A 145 5.03 -14.44 -29.25
CA LEU A 145 4.95 -15.66 -28.44
C LEU A 145 5.78 -16.80 -29.05
N GLU A 146 5.79 -16.92 -30.37
CA GLU A 146 6.51 -17.97 -31.12
C GLU A 146 8.02 -17.89 -30.86
N GLU A 147 8.60 -16.69 -30.90
CA GLU A 147 10.04 -16.48 -30.62
C GLU A 147 10.41 -16.85 -29.17
N ILE A 148 9.51 -16.59 -28.22
CA ILE A 148 9.69 -16.97 -26.81
C ILE A 148 9.55 -18.48 -26.66
N GLU A 149 8.59 -19.09 -27.36
CA GLU A 149 8.38 -20.53 -27.35
C GLU A 149 9.62 -21.28 -27.88
N ASP A 150 10.15 -20.85 -29.02
CA ASP A 150 11.36 -21.41 -29.63
C ASP A 150 12.59 -21.26 -28.73
N PHE A 151 12.75 -20.11 -28.08
CA PHE A 151 13.84 -19.87 -27.13
C PHE A 151 13.77 -20.83 -25.94
N VAL A 152 12.58 -21.08 -25.40
CA VAL A 152 12.45 -21.83 -24.15
C VAL A 152 12.41 -23.34 -24.42
N ARG A 153 11.95 -23.79 -25.59
CA ARG A 153 11.98 -25.21 -26.00
C ARG A 153 13.37 -25.83 -25.89
N GLY A 154 14.43 -25.04 -26.08
CA GLY A 154 15.82 -25.50 -25.93
C GLY A 154 16.27 -25.74 -24.49
N HIS A 155 15.45 -25.43 -23.49
CA HIS A 155 15.87 -25.35 -22.09
C HIS A 155 15.06 -26.21 -21.11
N GLY A 156 14.00 -26.89 -21.57
CA GLY A 156 13.23 -27.80 -20.73
C GLY A 156 11.82 -28.07 -21.24
N ASN A 157 11.08 -28.90 -20.51
CA ASN A 157 9.70 -29.21 -20.83
C ASN A 157 8.78 -28.16 -20.19
N ILE A 158 8.14 -27.35 -21.03
CA ILE A 158 7.32 -26.23 -20.60
C ILE A 158 5.86 -26.67 -20.60
N ILE A 159 5.14 -26.34 -19.53
CA ILE A 159 3.69 -26.53 -19.45
C ILE A 159 2.96 -25.28 -19.91
N ASN A 160 3.44 -24.09 -19.51
CA ASN A 160 2.72 -22.84 -19.79
C ASN A 160 3.65 -21.64 -19.94
N ILE A 161 3.30 -20.76 -20.87
CA ILE A 161 3.99 -19.48 -21.12
C ILE A 161 2.97 -18.35 -20.98
N LEU A 162 3.19 -17.48 -20.00
CA LEU A 162 2.34 -16.33 -19.72
C LEU A 162 3.09 -15.02 -19.99
N MET A 163 2.82 -14.42 -21.15
CA MET A 163 3.30 -13.08 -21.49
C MET A 163 2.58 -12.02 -20.63
N ARG A 164 3.33 -11.21 -19.89
CA ARG A 164 2.75 -10.16 -19.07
C ARG A 164 2.47 -8.93 -19.91
N ARG A 165 1.19 -8.59 -20.02
CA ARG A 165 0.71 -7.42 -20.74
C ARG A 165 0.20 -6.34 -19.78
N GLU A 166 0.14 -5.11 -20.26
CA GLU A 166 -0.51 -4.02 -19.54
C GLU A 166 -2.01 -4.25 -19.42
N ARG A 167 -2.57 -3.85 -18.27
CA ARG A 167 -4.01 -3.87 -18.03
C ARG A 167 -4.70 -2.65 -18.66
N ASN A 168 -3.94 -1.62 -19.02
CA ASN A 168 -4.42 -0.31 -19.45
C ASN A 168 -4.68 -0.27 -20.97
N GLY A 169 -5.75 -0.94 -21.45
CA GLY A 169 -6.31 -0.75 -22.80
C GLY A 169 -5.46 -1.21 -23.99
N THR A 170 -4.21 -0.75 -24.09
CA THR A 170 -3.24 -1.02 -25.16
C THR A 170 -2.76 -2.48 -25.16
N ARG A 171 -2.95 -3.23 -24.06
CA ARG A 171 -2.49 -4.62 -23.86
C ARG A 171 -1.05 -4.85 -24.34
N GLN A 172 -0.20 -3.83 -24.23
CA GLN A 172 1.19 -3.88 -24.68
C GLN A 172 1.98 -4.86 -23.82
N PHE A 173 2.91 -5.55 -24.45
CA PHE A 173 3.80 -6.49 -23.77
C PHE A 173 4.78 -5.74 -22.88
N LYS A 174 4.96 -6.18 -21.64
CA LYS A 174 5.85 -5.52 -20.66
C LYS A 174 7.32 -5.94 -20.77
N GLY A 175 7.68 -6.73 -21.79
CA GLY A 175 9.01 -7.35 -21.88
C GLY A 175 9.29 -8.37 -20.77
N SER A 176 8.25 -8.95 -20.17
CA SER A 176 8.38 -9.97 -19.12
C SER A 176 7.40 -11.12 -19.27
N VAL A 177 7.88 -12.32 -18.98
CA VAL A 177 7.16 -13.59 -19.18
C VAL A 177 7.28 -14.42 -17.92
N LEU A 178 6.22 -15.17 -17.61
CA LEU A 178 6.23 -16.23 -16.61
C LEU A 178 6.18 -17.57 -17.33
N ILE A 179 7.11 -18.45 -17.02
CA ILE A 179 7.25 -19.75 -17.67
C ILE A 179 7.12 -20.83 -16.62
N THR A 180 6.16 -21.72 -16.77
CA THR A 180 5.93 -22.85 -15.88
C THR A 180 6.55 -24.10 -16.50
N PHE A 181 7.57 -24.64 -15.83
CA PHE A 181 8.23 -25.89 -16.22
C PHE A 181 7.48 -27.10 -15.68
N LYS A 182 7.76 -28.28 -16.25
CA LYS A 182 7.17 -29.54 -15.80
C LYS A 182 7.66 -29.96 -14.43
N THR A 183 8.92 -29.71 -14.13
CA THR A 183 9.56 -30.06 -12.86
C THR A 183 10.16 -28.82 -12.20
N PRO A 184 10.23 -28.78 -10.85
CA PRO A 184 10.84 -27.65 -10.14
C PRO A 184 12.35 -27.61 -10.35
N GLU A 185 12.97 -28.77 -10.54
CA GLU A 185 14.40 -28.91 -10.84
C GLU A 185 14.77 -28.26 -12.18
N GLU A 186 13.96 -28.45 -13.23
CA GLU A 186 14.15 -27.77 -14.51
C GLU A 186 14.02 -26.24 -14.36
N ALA A 187 13.06 -25.78 -13.55
CA ALA A 187 12.92 -24.35 -13.27
C ALA A 187 14.16 -23.78 -12.57
N GLU A 188 14.68 -24.48 -11.55
CA GLU A 188 15.87 -24.06 -10.82
C GLU A 188 17.13 -24.10 -11.68
N ALA A 189 17.30 -25.17 -12.47
CA ALA A 189 18.38 -25.28 -13.44
C ALA A 189 18.31 -24.11 -14.42
N PHE A 190 17.14 -23.78 -14.95
CA PHE A 190 16.98 -22.68 -15.88
C PHE A 190 17.35 -21.31 -15.27
N VAL A 191 17.07 -21.08 -13.99
CA VAL A 191 17.49 -19.86 -13.27
C VAL A 191 18.99 -19.83 -13.04
N LYS A 192 19.62 -20.97 -12.76
CA LYS A 192 21.07 -21.10 -12.54
C LYS A 192 21.90 -21.11 -13.84
N ASN A 193 21.28 -21.44 -14.97
CA ASN A 193 21.95 -21.52 -16.27
C ASN A 193 22.41 -20.15 -16.80
N ASP A 194 23.55 -20.14 -17.49
CA ASP A 194 24.24 -18.96 -18.05
C ASP A 194 23.49 -18.25 -19.20
N VAL A 195 22.27 -18.70 -19.53
CA VAL A 195 21.43 -18.06 -20.54
C VAL A 195 20.99 -16.70 -20.00
N THR A 196 21.77 -15.69 -20.31
CA THR A 196 21.61 -14.33 -19.80
C THR A 196 21.19 -13.35 -20.88
N LYS A 197 21.05 -13.81 -22.14
CA LYS A 197 20.72 -12.96 -23.28
C LYS A 197 19.64 -13.56 -24.16
N PHE A 198 18.80 -12.68 -24.70
CA PHE A 198 17.88 -12.97 -25.79
C PHE A 198 18.14 -11.94 -26.90
N GLY A 199 18.77 -12.40 -27.98
CA GLY A 199 19.34 -11.50 -28.99
C GLY A 199 20.42 -10.61 -28.36
N GLU A 200 20.19 -9.31 -28.38
CA GLU A 200 21.09 -8.29 -27.82
C GLU A 200 20.74 -7.87 -26.38
N ASN A 201 19.59 -8.32 -25.86
CA ASN A 201 19.09 -7.86 -24.56
C ASN A 201 19.46 -8.80 -23.42
N ASP A 202 19.88 -8.23 -22.30
CA ASP A 202 20.13 -8.97 -21.07
C ASP A 202 18.81 -9.39 -20.40
N LEU A 203 18.74 -10.67 -20.04
CA LEU A 203 17.63 -11.29 -19.35
C LEU A 203 17.88 -11.37 -17.84
N VAL A 204 16.95 -10.83 -17.07
CA VAL A 204 16.89 -11.03 -15.62
C VAL A 204 15.93 -12.18 -15.33
N LYS A 205 16.48 -13.27 -14.80
CA LYS A 205 15.73 -14.44 -14.34
C LYS A 205 15.61 -14.43 -12.83
N MET A 206 14.46 -14.84 -12.33
CA MET A 206 14.25 -15.12 -10.91
C MET A 206 13.10 -16.09 -10.74
N MET A 207 13.05 -16.81 -9.63
CA MET A 207 11.87 -17.61 -9.31
C MET A 207 10.64 -16.71 -9.13
N GLN A 208 9.47 -17.23 -9.48
CA GLN A 208 8.24 -16.45 -9.36
C GLN A 208 7.98 -16.01 -7.91
N ASN A 209 8.30 -16.85 -6.92
CA ASN A 209 8.17 -16.50 -5.51
C ASN A 209 9.05 -15.30 -5.13
N ASP A 210 10.30 -15.27 -5.56
CA ASP A 210 11.23 -14.16 -5.30
C ASP A 210 10.76 -12.88 -5.99
N TYR A 211 10.25 -13.00 -7.22
CA TYR A 211 9.64 -11.88 -7.93
C TYR A 211 8.49 -11.25 -7.11
N TRP A 212 7.56 -12.07 -6.60
CA TRP A 212 6.44 -11.57 -5.82
C TRP A 212 6.89 -10.97 -4.49
N SER A 213 7.83 -11.59 -3.79
CA SER A 213 8.41 -11.08 -2.54
C SER A 213 9.07 -9.72 -2.74
N ASN A 214 9.91 -9.58 -3.78
CA ASN A 214 10.55 -8.32 -4.13
C ASN A 214 9.51 -7.26 -4.51
N LYS A 215 8.46 -7.64 -5.25
CA LYS A 215 7.39 -6.71 -5.62
C LYS A 215 6.59 -6.23 -4.41
N GLN A 216 6.30 -7.11 -3.45
CA GLN A 216 5.62 -6.74 -2.22
C GLN A 216 6.47 -5.79 -1.38
N ASN A 217 7.78 -6.04 -1.28
CA ASN A 217 8.72 -5.17 -0.58
C ASN A 217 8.80 -3.79 -1.25
N GLU A 218 8.88 -3.73 -2.58
CA GLU A 218 8.84 -2.47 -3.35
C GLU A 218 7.55 -1.68 -3.07
N ILE A 219 6.40 -2.37 -3.04
CA ILE A 219 5.10 -1.73 -2.74
C ILE A 219 5.05 -1.25 -1.28
N LYS A 220 5.56 -2.02 -0.32
CA LYS A 220 5.63 -1.64 1.11
C LYS A 220 6.52 -0.40 1.29
N GLN A 221 7.69 -0.38 0.67
CA GLN A 221 8.61 0.76 0.70
C GLN A 221 8.00 2.01 0.06
N LYS A 222 7.37 1.89 -1.12
CA LYS A 222 6.67 3.03 -1.76
C LYS A 222 5.55 3.59 -0.88
N LYS A 223 4.80 2.73 -0.19
CA LYS A 223 3.77 3.16 0.76
C LYS A 223 4.36 3.83 2.00
N ALA A 224 5.47 3.33 2.54
CA ALA A 224 6.18 3.95 3.65
C ALA A 224 6.71 5.34 3.28
N ALA A 225 7.43 5.46 2.16
CA ALA A 225 7.94 6.72 1.66
C ALA A 225 6.82 7.75 1.40
N SER A 226 5.68 7.32 0.84
CA SER A 226 4.52 8.20 0.65
C SER A 226 3.92 8.69 1.98
N ARG A 227 3.87 7.83 3.00
CA ARG A 227 3.40 8.20 4.34
C ARG A 227 4.37 9.18 5.02
N GLU A 228 5.66 8.95 4.89
CA GLU A 228 6.70 9.83 5.42
C GLU A 228 6.68 11.20 4.74
N ALA A 229 6.54 11.25 3.41
CA ALA A 229 6.40 12.49 2.67
C ALA A 229 5.17 13.30 3.12
N LYS A 230 4.00 12.65 3.29
CA LYS A 230 2.78 13.29 3.80
C LYS A 230 2.94 13.76 5.25
N ALA A 231 3.64 12.99 6.09
CA ALA A 231 3.91 13.37 7.47
C ALA A 231 4.87 14.58 7.55
N ALA A 232 5.90 14.61 6.70
CA ALA A 232 6.83 15.72 6.59
C ALA A 232 6.13 17.00 6.10
N GLN A 233 5.24 16.88 5.10
CA GLN A 233 4.45 18.00 4.60
C GLN A 233 3.51 18.56 5.69
N LYS A 234 2.73 17.70 6.36
CA LYS A 234 1.87 18.12 7.48
C LYS A 234 2.66 18.77 8.62
N LYS A 235 3.88 18.30 8.88
CA LYS A 235 4.76 18.89 9.89
C LYS A 235 5.22 20.29 9.48
N LYS A 236 5.59 20.49 8.22
CA LYS A 236 5.96 21.81 7.67
C LYS A 236 4.77 22.78 7.72
N GLU A 237 3.59 22.36 7.27
CA GLU A 237 2.37 23.16 7.31
C GLU A 237 1.98 23.54 8.75
N ALA A 238 2.10 22.61 9.70
CA ALA A 238 1.85 22.88 11.12
C ALA A 238 2.90 23.85 11.70
N GLU A 239 4.18 23.72 11.34
CA GLU A 239 5.23 24.64 11.77
C GLU A 239 5.01 26.05 11.20
N GLU A 240 4.60 26.17 9.94
CA GLU A 240 4.28 27.44 9.28
C GLU A 240 3.04 28.10 9.89
N GLN A 241 1.97 27.33 10.17
CA GLN A 241 0.80 27.83 10.90
C GLN A 241 1.16 28.29 12.32
N THR A 242 2.05 27.57 13.03
CA THR A 242 2.52 28.03 14.35
C THR A 242 3.38 29.29 14.27
N LYS A 243 4.17 29.46 13.21
CA LYS A 243 4.96 30.69 12.98
C LYS A 243 4.06 31.86 12.61
N ALA A 244 3.09 31.65 11.71
CA ALA A 244 2.14 32.67 11.28
C ALA A 244 1.21 33.15 12.40
N SER A 245 0.75 32.24 13.27
CA SER A 245 -0.05 32.60 14.46
C SER A 245 0.76 33.30 15.57
N PHE A 246 2.08 33.31 15.47
CA PHE A 246 2.97 33.96 16.43
C PHE A 246 3.51 35.31 15.93
N LEU A 247 3.28 35.69 14.67
CA LEU A 247 3.62 37.03 14.22
C LEU A 247 2.76 38.04 15.01
N PRO A 248 3.37 38.92 15.83
CA PRO A 248 2.61 39.89 16.61
C PRO A 248 1.91 40.85 15.65
N ILE A 249 0.58 40.94 15.75
CA ILE A 249 -0.18 42.04 15.16
C ILE A 249 0.17 43.27 16.01
N PHE A 250 1.13 44.07 15.53
CA PHE A 250 1.55 45.32 16.15
C PHE A 250 0.51 46.39 15.85
N SER A 251 -0.36 46.68 16.81
CA SER A 251 -1.26 47.83 16.78
C SER A 251 -0.73 48.89 17.73
N LYS A 252 -0.46 50.09 17.17
CA LYS A 252 0.14 51.24 17.85
C LYS A 252 -0.80 51.83 18.92
N GLY A 253 -0.23 52.32 20.02
CA GLY A 253 -0.95 53.08 21.05
C GLY A 253 -1.85 52.22 21.94
N LEU A 254 -1.50 50.94 22.14
CA LEU A 254 -2.26 50.01 23.00
C LEU A 254 -1.68 49.82 24.41
N ILE A 255 -0.50 50.38 24.68
CA ILE A 255 0.23 50.18 25.93
C ILE A 255 0.29 51.48 26.73
N LEU A 256 -0.12 51.40 27.98
CA LEU A 256 -0.08 52.49 28.94
C LEU A 256 0.96 52.18 30.03
N LEU A 257 2.00 53.00 30.14
CA LEU A 257 2.93 53.00 31.26
C LEU A 257 2.35 53.85 32.40
N VAL A 258 2.09 53.22 33.53
CA VAL A 258 1.56 53.84 34.73
C VAL A 258 2.70 54.03 35.72
N GLU A 259 2.93 55.25 36.20
CA GLU A 259 3.98 55.66 37.14
C GLU A 259 3.34 56.16 38.46
N ASN A 260 4.12 56.16 39.54
CA ASN A 260 3.71 56.54 40.91
C ASN A 260 2.73 55.59 41.60
N LEU A 261 2.85 54.29 41.35
CA LEU A 261 2.11 53.28 42.11
C LEU A 261 2.64 53.14 43.55
N PRO A 262 1.77 52.92 44.55
CA PRO A 262 2.20 52.67 45.93
C PRO A 262 3.07 51.42 46.02
N LYS A 263 4.12 51.45 46.83
CA LYS A 263 5.09 50.35 46.93
C LYS A 263 4.56 49.15 47.73
N ASP A 264 3.54 49.37 48.56
CA ASP A 264 2.91 48.35 49.40
C ASP A 264 1.48 48.02 48.92
N ASN A 265 1.13 46.73 48.87
CA ASN A 265 -0.21 46.17 48.59
C ASN A 265 -0.75 46.28 47.15
N VAL A 266 0.10 46.61 46.17
CA VAL A 266 -0.30 46.57 44.75
C VAL A 266 -0.40 45.12 44.28
N SER A 267 -1.61 44.71 43.90
CA SER A 267 -1.85 43.42 43.25
C SER A 267 -2.21 43.64 41.79
N VAL A 268 -1.60 42.85 40.90
CA VAL A 268 -1.85 42.89 39.45
C VAL A 268 -3.34 42.79 39.12
N ASN A 269 -4.09 42.00 39.89
CA ASN A 269 -5.53 41.83 39.69
C ASN A 269 -6.31 43.10 40.07
N LYS A 270 -5.97 43.73 41.20
CA LYS A 270 -6.62 44.99 41.65
C LYS A 270 -6.35 46.14 40.66
N LEU A 271 -5.13 46.23 40.14
CA LEU A 271 -4.77 47.24 39.14
C LEU A 271 -5.54 47.01 37.82
N LYS A 272 -5.63 45.76 37.36
CA LYS A 272 -6.47 45.40 36.21
C LYS A 272 -7.94 45.77 36.43
N ASP A 273 -8.49 45.47 37.60
CA ASP A 273 -9.90 45.73 37.92
C ASP A 273 -10.21 47.22 38.03
N PHE A 274 -9.26 48.04 38.47
CA PHE A 274 -9.39 49.49 38.47
C PHE A 274 -9.47 50.06 37.04
N PHE A 275 -8.52 49.69 36.18
CA PHE A 275 -8.46 50.20 34.80
C PHE A 275 -9.52 49.59 33.87
N ARG A 276 -10.10 48.43 34.23
CA ARG A 276 -11.26 47.83 33.54
C ARG A 276 -12.48 48.75 33.46
N LYS A 277 -12.60 49.71 34.39
CA LYS A 277 -13.69 50.70 34.40
C LYS A 277 -13.56 51.73 33.28
N TYR A 278 -12.35 51.93 32.76
CA TYR A 278 -12.04 52.96 31.76
C TYR A 278 -11.63 52.37 30.40
N GLY A 279 -11.29 51.08 30.35
CA GLY A 279 -11.03 50.37 29.11
C GLY A 279 -10.79 48.87 29.34
N ASN A 280 -10.89 48.06 28.28
CA ASN A 280 -10.71 46.61 28.40
C ASN A 280 -9.21 46.25 28.51
N VAL A 281 -8.74 45.89 29.71
CA VAL A 281 -7.34 45.53 29.97
C VAL A 281 -7.09 44.03 29.68
N ALA A 282 -6.23 43.75 28.70
CA ALA A 282 -5.81 42.39 28.33
C ALA A 282 -4.72 41.84 29.25
N TYR A 283 -3.68 42.63 29.48
CA TYR A 283 -2.48 42.19 30.20
C TYR A 283 -1.92 43.32 31.06
N CYS A 284 -1.30 42.96 32.17
CA CYS A 284 -0.62 43.88 33.08
C CYS A 284 0.70 43.25 33.44
N VAL A 285 1.78 43.97 33.18
CA VAL A 285 3.13 43.63 33.61
C VAL A 285 3.49 44.59 34.73
N TRP A 286 3.73 44.04 35.92
CA TRP A 286 4.22 44.79 37.07
C TRP A 286 5.32 43.98 37.71
N GLU A 287 6.48 44.61 37.92
CA GLU A 287 7.57 44.02 38.67
C GLU A 287 7.38 44.31 40.16
N GLN A 288 7.56 43.29 40.99
CA GLN A 288 7.34 43.39 42.42
C GLN A 288 8.23 44.50 43.03
N ASN A 289 7.61 45.44 43.76
CA ASN A 289 8.22 46.66 44.33
C ASN A 289 8.58 47.77 43.32
N SER A 290 8.18 47.66 42.04
CA SER A 290 8.32 48.76 41.09
C SER A 290 7.21 49.80 41.28
N SER A 291 7.55 51.09 41.22
CA SER A 291 6.58 52.19 41.19
C SER A 291 5.95 52.39 39.81
N GLN A 292 6.25 51.50 38.85
CA GLN A 292 5.77 51.56 37.47
C GLN A 292 5.12 50.23 37.04
N ALA A 293 4.02 50.30 36.29
CA ALA A 293 3.36 49.14 35.69
C ALA A 293 3.02 49.42 34.21
N GLN A 294 3.05 48.39 33.38
CA GLN A 294 2.64 48.47 31.97
C GLN A 294 1.32 47.73 31.77
N LEU A 295 0.32 48.45 31.25
CA LEU A 295 -1.01 47.93 30.98
C LEU A 295 -1.27 47.87 29.48
N ARG A 296 -1.66 46.71 28.98
CA ARG A 296 -2.08 46.50 27.59
C ARG A 296 -3.60 46.49 27.50
N PHE A 297 -4.15 47.38 26.69
CA PHE A 297 -5.58 47.42 26.37
C PHE A 297 -5.92 46.59 25.13
N VAL A 298 -7.16 46.10 25.06
CA VAL A 298 -7.75 45.43 23.90
C VAL A 298 -8.58 46.44 23.12
N GLY A 299 -8.26 46.64 21.83
CA GLY A 299 -9.03 47.53 20.95
C GLY A 299 -8.28 47.94 19.69
N GLU A 300 -8.81 48.95 19.01
CA GLU A 300 -8.20 49.62 17.85
C GLU A 300 -7.04 50.54 18.28
N GLU A 301 -6.32 51.12 17.31
CA GLU A 301 -5.20 52.05 17.57
C GLU A 301 -5.59 53.15 18.58
N ASN A 302 -4.65 53.49 19.48
CA ASN A 302 -4.80 54.51 20.54
C ASN A 302 -5.85 54.19 21.62
N SER A 303 -6.20 52.91 21.83
CA SER A 303 -7.11 52.53 22.92
C SER A 303 -6.55 52.84 24.32
N ALA A 304 -5.22 52.87 24.49
CA ALA A 304 -4.60 53.27 25.75
C ALA A 304 -4.83 54.75 26.06
N ASP A 305 -4.73 55.63 25.06
CA ASP A 305 -5.02 57.07 25.21
C ASP A 305 -6.47 57.32 25.57
N LYS A 306 -7.40 56.60 24.91
CA LYS A 306 -8.84 56.72 25.18
C LYS A 306 -9.15 56.31 26.62
N ALA A 307 -8.58 55.19 27.09
CA ALA A 307 -8.77 54.72 28.45
C ALA A 307 -8.15 55.67 29.48
N TRP A 308 -6.98 56.24 29.20
CA TRP A 308 -6.34 57.21 30.09
C TRP A 308 -7.13 58.52 30.17
N LYS A 309 -7.59 59.06 29.03
CA LYS A 309 -8.45 60.25 29.00
C LYS A 309 -9.76 60.02 29.76
N ALA A 310 -10.36 58.83 29.66
CA ALA A 310 -11.54 58.48 30.44
C ALA A 310 -11.25 58.37 31.94
N ALA A 311 -10.09 57.83 32.33
CA ALA A 311 -9.67 57.77 33.73
C ALA A 311 -9.43 59.17 34.32
N VAL A 312 -8.80 60.07 33.57
CA VAL A 312 -8.58 61.47 33.95
C VAL A 312 -9.93 62.21 34.08
N ALA A 313 -10.85 62.03 33.14
CA ALA A 313 -12.17 62.65 33.19
C ALA A 313 -13.07 62.13 34.33
N GLY A 314 -12.87 60.87 34.75
CA GLY A 314 -13.58 60.25 35.88
C GLY A 314 -12.91 60.44 37.24
N GLY A 315 -11.71 61.03 37.27
CA GLY A 315 -10.95 61.30 38.50
C GLY A 315 -11.45 62.54 39.23
N GLN A 316 -11.23 62.59 40.55
CA GLN A 316 -11.48 63.80 41.33
C GLN A 316 -10.48 64.89 40.89
N ASP A 317 -10.98 66.05 40.43
CA ASP A 317 -10.21 67.19 39.91
C ASP A 317 -9.23 66.86 38.76
N GLY A 318 -9.57 65.89 37.90
CA GLY A 318 -8.72 65.53 36.76
C GLY A 318 -7.48 64.71 37.15
N LYS A 319 -7.43 64.18 38.37
CA LYS A 319 -6.33 63.36 38.89
C LYS A 319 -6.79 61.93 39.14
N VAL A 320 -6.02 60.96 38.63
CA VAL A 320 -6.30 59.53 38.83
C VAL A 320 -5.67 59.10 40.16
N ILE A 321 -6.48 58.96 41.20
CA ILE A 321 -6.01 58.50 42.51
C ILE A 321 -6.19 56.98 42.60
N TYR A 322 -5.11 56.23 42.81
CA TYR A 322 -5.13 54.80 43.09
C TYR A 322 -4.56 54.55 44.48
N GLU A 323 -5.38 53.95 45.37
CA GLU A 323 -5.01 53.62 46.76
C GLU A 323 -4.30 54.77 47.51
N GLY A 324 -4.71 56.01 47.28
CA GLY A 324 -4.19 57.21 47.96
C GLY A 324 -3.05 57.95 47.26
N ASN A 325 -2.50 57.41 46.18
CA ASN A 325 -1.46 58.07 45.37
C ASN A 325 -2.02 58.67 44.08
N GLU A 326 -1.55 59.86 43.71
CA GLU A 326 -1.77 60.46 42.39
C GLU A 326 -0.93 59.70 41.36
N VAL A 327 -1.62 58.89 40.55
CA VAL A 327 -1.01 58.07 39.52
C VAL A 327 -0.94 58.87 38.23
N THR A 328 0.21 58.80 37.56
CA THR A 328 0.43 59.43 36.26
C THR A 328 0.68 58.35 35.22
N ALA A 329 0.04 58.41 34.06
CA ALA A 329 0.29 57.46 32.99
C ALA A 329 0.68 58.13 31.68
N LYS A 330 1.53 57.43 30.92
CA LYS A 330 2.02 57.81 29.59
C LYS A 330 1.77 56.67 28.62
N VAL A 331 1.28 56.97 27.43
CA VAL A 331 1.17 55.97 26.36
C VAL A 331 2.56 55.70 25.82
N LEU A 332 2.93 54.43 25.73
CA LEU A 332 4.21 54.01 25.16
C LEU A 332 4.08 54.00 23.63
N GLU A 333 4.98 54.71 22.96
CA GLU A 333 5.06 54.82 21.51
C GLU A 333 6.50 54.50 21.04
N GLY A 334 6.64 54.02 19.80
CA GLY A 334 7.94 53.82 19.16
C GLY A 334 8.75 52.64 19.73
N GLU A 335 10.06 52.83 19.93
CA GLU A 335 11.00 51.77 20.32
C GLU A 335 10.63 51.05 21.63
N ALA A 336 10.02 51.77 22.59
CA ALA A 336 9.59 51.20 23.87
C ALA A 336 8.35 50.30 23.72
N GLU A 337 7.45 50.62 22.79
CA GLU A 337 6.32 49.76 22.44
C GLU A 337 6.83 48.48 21.74
N GLU A 338 7.77 48.62 20.81
CA GLU A 338 8.42 47.48 20.12
C GLU A 338 9.13 46.53 21.10
N ALA A 339 9.85 47.06 22.09
CA ALA A 339 10.51 46.26 23.13
C ALA A 339 9.49 45.43 23.93
N TYR A 340 8.36 46.02 24.34
CA TYR A 340 7.29 45.29 25.02
C TYR A 340 6.71 44.16 24.17
N TRP A 341 6.43 44.42 22.89
CA TRP A 341 5.89 43.40 21.99
C TRP A 341 6.87 42.25 21.75
N ASN A 342 8.18 42.54 21.66
CA ASN A 342 9.22 41.54 21.55
C ASN A 342 9.31 40.66 22.79
N ASP A 343 9.28 41.24 23.99
CA ASP A 343 9.39 40.48 25.23
C ASP A 343 8.12 39.70 25.55
N PHE A 344 6.94 40.27 25.27
CA PHE A 344 5.66 39.55 25.35
C PHE A 344 5.64 38.34 24.39
N SER A 345 6.16 38.51 23.17
CA SER A 345 6.28 37.43 22.20
C SER A 345 7.21 36.33 22.73
N LYS A 346 8.44 36.67 23.18
CA LYS A 346 9.37 35.69 23.77
C LYS A 346 8.75 34.92 24.93
N GLN A 347 8.05 35.60 25.85
CA GLN A 347 7.41 34.98 27.00
C GLN A 347 6.28 34.01 26.59
N MET A 348 5.50 34.37 25.56
CA MET A 348 4.49 33.49 24.98
C MET A 348 5.13 32.26 24.30
N GLU A 349 6.25 32.42 23.60
CA GLU A 349 6.97 31.33 22.95
C GLU A 349 7.48 30.30 23.97
N GLU A 350 8.05 30.76 25.08
CA GLU A 350 8.53 29.90 26.17
C GLU A 350 7.40 29.12 26.86
N SER A 351 6.27 29.79 27.12
CA SER A 351 5.08 29.15 27.70
C SER A 351 4.53 28.06 26.78
N MET A 352 4.52 28.30 25.47
CA MET A 352 4.10 27.33 24.46
C MET A 352 5.09 26.15 24.33
N LYS A 353 6.41 26.40 24.37
CA LYS A 353 7.45 25.36 24.43
C LYS A 353 7.24 24.45 25.65
N LYS A 354 6.93 25.02 26.82
CA LYS A 354 6.61 24.27 28.05
C LYS A 354 5.34 23.43 27.90
N LYS A 355 4.26 23.98 27.33
CA LYS A 355 3.00 23.24 27.07
C LYS A 355 3.19 22.09 26.08
N LYS A 356 3.97 22.28 25.01
CA LYS A 356 4.29 21.24 24.01
C LYS A 356 5.10 20.09 24.62
N ASN A 357 6.02 20.39 25.54
CA ASN A 357 6.79 19.38 26.26
C ASN A 357 5.92 18.60 27.26
N ASN A 358 4.99 19.26 27.96
CA ASN A 358 4.06 18.58 28.87
C ASN A 358 3.03 17.70 28.13
N SER A 359 2.57 18.13 26.96
CA SER A 359 1.67 17.37 26.08
C SER A 359 2.30 16.05 25.59
N ARG A 360 3.58 16.07 25.21
CA ARG A 360 4.33 14.87 24.79
C ARG A 360 4.49 13.88 25.95
N ASN A 361 4.64 14.35 27.19
CA ASN A 361 4.79 13.49 28.36
C ASN A 361 3.47 12.80 28.76
N LYS A 362 2.33 13.47 28.56
CA LYS A 362 1.00 12.89 28.82
C LYS A 362 0.61 11.80 27.80
N LYS A 363 1.03 11.93 26.53
CA LYS A 363 0.80 10.89 25.50
C LYS A 363 1.62 9.61 25.69
N ARG A 364 2.69 9.61 26.49
CA ARG A 364 3.45 8.38 26.84
C ARG A 364 2.86 7.60 28.01
N ARG A 365 2.04 8.24 28.87
CA ARG A 365 1.43 7.60 30.05
C ARG A 365 -0.02 7.13 29.86
N GLY A 366 -0.69 7.55 28.77
CA GLY A 366 -2.11 7.27 28.55
C GLY A 366 -2.44 6.23 27.48
N ARG A 367 -1.47 5.47 26.96
CA ARG A 367 -1.75 4.40 25.99
C ARG A 367 -1.36 3.05 26.59
N ALA A 368 -2.14 2.61 27.59
CA ALA A 368 -2.27 1.19 27.82
C ALA A 368 -2.78 0.57 26.49
N PRO A 369 -2.16 -0.49 25.96
CA PRO A 369 -2.66 -1.12 24.76
C PRO A 369 -4.01 -1.73 25.10
N PHE A 370 -5.06 -1.22 24.48
CA PHE A 370 -6.35 -1.91 24.43
C PHE A 370 -6.05 -3.23 23.71
N ARG A 371 -5.96 -4.34 24.47
CA ARG A 371 -6.01 -5.69 23.92
C ARG A 371 -7.37 -5.83 23.25
N LYS A 372 -7.37 -5.64 21.94
CA LYS A 372 -8.44 -6.09 21.07
C LYS A 372 -7.92 -7.39 20.47
N ASP A 373 -8.01 -8.47 21.23
CA ASP A 373 -7.86 -9.80 20.65
C ASP A 373 -9.18 -10.13 19.97
N GLU A 374 -9.22 -9.70 18.71
CA GLU A 374 -10.09 -10.26 17.68
C GLU A 374 -9.74 -11.74 17.55
N ASN A 375 -10.74 -12.56 17.88
CA ASN A 375 -10.90 -13.91 17.40
C ASN A 375 -10.87 -13.87 15.87
N ASP A 376 -9.74 -14.25 15.27
CA ASP A 376 -9.69 -14.55 13.84
C ASP A 376 -8.81 -15.78 13.61
N ASN A 377 -9.50 -16.85 13.25
CA ASN A 377 -8.96 -18.11 12.77
C ASN A 377 -8.20 -17.86 11.47
N ASN A 378 -6.86 -17.91 11.48
CA ASN A 378 -6.10 -18.40 10.34
C ASN A 378 -4.60 -18.55 10.66
N ALA A 379 -4.13 -19.79 10.74
CA ALA A 379 -2.91 -20.30 10.09
C ALA A 379 -2.42 -21.55 10.82
N ASN A 380 -2.82 -22.71 10.32
CA ASN A 380 -1.97 -23.90 10.36
C ASN A 380 -0.85 -23.69 9.32
N ASP A 381 0.39 -23.77 9.79
CA ASP A 381 1.66 -24.13 9.13
C ASP A 381 2.73 -23.81 10.18
N GLU A 382 3.62 -24.68 10.67
CA GLU A 382 3.97 -26.07 10.39
C GLU A 382 4.96 -26.51 11.50
N ALA A 383 5.17 -27.83 11.58
CA ALA A 383 6.40 -28.51 12.02
C ALA A 383 6.71 -28.68 13.52
N GLU A 384 6.34 -29.88 13.98
CA GLU A 384 7.15 -30.71 14.87
C GLU A 384 8.62 -30.78 14.43
N ASN A 385 9.57 -30.70 15.37
CA ASN A 385 10.50 -31.81 15.60
C ASN A 385 11.21 -31.73 16.97
N SER A 386 11.03 -32.83 17.72
CA SER A 386 11.96 -33.52 18.64
C SER A 386 12.91 -32.75 19.56
N ALA A 387 12.75 -32.93 20.89
CA ALA A 387 13.68 -33.66 21.76
C ALA A 387 13.31 -33.51 23.26
N GLU A 388 13.41 -34.61 23.99
CA GLU A 388 13.01 -34.85 25.39
C GLU A 388 13.79 -34.05 26.48
N PRO A 389 13.29 -34.08 27.74
CA PRO A 389 13.54 -33.03 28.72
C PRO A 389 14.68 -33.37 29.69
N ALA A 390 15.40 -32.35 30.16
CA ALA A 390 16.36 -32.51 31.24
C ALA A 390 16.29 -31.34 32.25
N THR A 391 16.01 -31.74 33.48
CA THR A 391 16.48 -31.15 34.75
C THR A 391 15.79 -29.91 35.32
N LYS A 392 14.87 -30.21 36.24
CA LYS A 392 14.55 -29.39 37.43
C LYS A 392 15.79 -29.26 38.32
N LYS A 393 16.03 -28.05 38.85
CA LYS A 393 16.52 -27.85 40.23
C LYS A 393 15.73 -26.73 40.92
N PRO A 394 15.55 -26.82 42.26
CA PRO A 394 14.40 -26.24 42.94
C PRO A 394 14.73 -24.91 43.62
N HIS A 395 13.71 -24.06 43.68
CA HIS A 395 13.67 -22.87 44.52
C HIS A 395 13.46 -23.28 45.98
N ILE A 396 14.33 -22.80 46.86
CA ILE A 396 14.26 -22.93 48.31
C ILE A 396 13.70 -21.61 48.84
N GLU A 397 12.53 -21.66 49.47
CA GLU A 397 12.10 -20.64 50.43
C GLU A 397 11.73 -21.33 51.77
N PRO A 398 11.91 -20.62 52.90
CA PRO A 398 12.04 -21.25 54.20
C PRO A 398 10.71 -21.52 54.90
N SER A 399 10.74 -22.65 55.62
CA SER A 399 9.93 -23.06 56.76
C SER A 399 8.96 -22.04 57.38
N MET A 400 7.66 -22.38 57.35
CA MET A 400 6.83 -22.31 58.55
C MET A 400 6.03 -23.61 58.70
N GLN A 401 6.32 -24.31 59.79
CA GLN A 401 5.54 -25.43 60.32
C GLN A 401 4.27 -24.89 60.96
N GLN A 402 3.12 -25.52 60.69
CA GLN A 402 2.27 -26.16 61.72
C GLN A 402 1.00 -26.79 61.10
N ASN A 403 1.03 -28.12 61.06
CA ASN A 403 0.01 -29.10 61.45
C ASN A 403 -1.48 -28.96 61.03
N ASN A 404 -1.85 -29.94 60.19
CA ASN A 404 -2.86 -30.99 60.38
C ASN A 404 -4.30 -30.89 59.80
N SER A 405 -4.49 -31.78 58.81
CA SER A 405 -5.57 -32.74 58.56
C SER A 405 -6.97 -32.27 58.18
N ALA A 406 -7.37 -32.72 56.98
CA ALA A 406 -8.72 -32.75 56.44
C ALA A 406 -9.39 -34.13 56.66
N ALA A 407 -10.71 -34.14 56.46
CA ALA A 407 -11.58 -35.28 56.09
C ALA A 407 -11.84 -36.33 57.20
N GLU A 408 -12.99 -36.97 57.32
CA GLU A 408 -14.25 -37.07 56.55
C GLU A 408 -15.27 -37.84 57.44
N VAL A 409 -16.57 -37.73 57.10
CA VAL A 409 -17.62 -38.80 57.10
C VAL A 409 -17.79 -39.62 58.40
N GLY A 410 -18.94 -39.67 59.07
CA GLY A 410 -20.27 -40.02 58.57
C GLY A 410 -20.80 -41.23 59.36
N LYS A 411 -21.78 -40.96 60.23
CA LYS A 411 -22.73 -41.85 60.95
C LYS A 411 -23.09 -43.15 60.20
N GLU A 412 -23.09 -44.34 60.80
CA GLU A 412 -24.00 -44.90 61.84
C GLU A 412 -25.51 -44.70 61.57
N ASP A 413 -26.13 -45.82 61.16
CA ASP A 413 -27.55 -46.19 61.03
C ASP A 413 -28.45 -45.52 59.97
#